data_AF-A0A9D4U2K5-F1
#
_entry.id   AF-A0A9D4U2K5-F1
#
_cell.length_a   1.000
_cell.length_b   1.000
_cell.length_c   1.000
_cell.angle_alpha   90.00
_cell.angle_beta   90.00
_cell.angle_gamma   90.00
#
_symmetry.space_group_name_H-M   'P 1'
#
loop_
_entity.id
_entity.type
_entity.pdbx_description
1 polymer ?
#
loop_
_entity_poly.entity_id
_entity_poly.type
_entity_poly.pdbx_seq_one_letter_code
_entity_poly.pdbx_strand_id
1 'polypeptide(L)' 'MAVICEEDGTSLQVATQHLRDLLLRTGSLFQFIGELKSPPHQELFLQARVGRNVDGIDVKLYNRALELRRQFEAKFKRDM' A
#
# COMPACT_ATOMS: atom_id res chain seq x y z
N MET A 1 10.00 -11.22 8.31
CA MET A 1 9.35 -10.23 9.19
C MET A 1 8.07 -9.77 8.54
N ALA A 2 7.09 -9.34 9.33
CA ALA A 2 5.88 -8.71 8.87
C ALA A 2 5.63 -7.43 9.68
N VAL A 3 4.96 -6.46 9.09
CA VAL A 3 4.48 -5.23 9.75
C VAL A 3 2.98 -5.10 9.58
N ILE A 4 2.36 -4.35 10.46
CA ILE A 4 0.95 -3.97 10.35
C ILE A 4 0.92 -2.52 9.88
N CYS A 5 0.27 -2.27 8.74
CA CYS A 5 -0.04 -0.92 8.28
C CYS A 5 -1.48 -0.61 8.67
N GLU A 6 -1.70 0.54 9.30
CA GLU A 6 -3.02 0.99 9.74
C GLU A 6 -3.34 2.33 9.09
N GLU A 7 -4.52 2.44 8.48
CA GLU A 7 -5.05 3.68 7.89
C GLU A 7 -6.57 3.69 8.10
N ASP A 8 -7.10 4.81 8.62
CA ASP A 8 -8.54 5.01 8.84
C ASP A 8 -9.28 3.84 9.53
N GLY A 9 -8.65 3.22 10.53
CA GLY A 9 -9.22 2.11 11.29
C GLY A 9 -9.19 0.76 10.58
N THR A 10 -8.54 0.67 9.41
CA THR A 10 -8.31 -0.57 8.68
C THR A 10 -6.83 -0.96 8.81
N SER A 11 -6.58 -2.24 9.11
CA SER A 11 -5.22 -2.78 9.22
C SER A 11 -4.94 -3.81 8.13
N LEU A 12 -3.72 -3.81 7.60
CA LEU A 12 -3.23 -4.83 6.66
C LEU A 12 -1.87 -5.36 7.10
N GLN A 13 -1.76 -6.69 7.19
CA GLN A 13 -0.47 -7.34 7.39
C GLN A 13 0.35 -7.29 6.10
N VAL A 14 1.59 -6.82 6.22
CA VAL A 14 2.55 -6.72 5.12
C VAL A 14 3.76 -7.60 5.44
N ALA A 15 3.93 -8.65 4.65
CA ALA A 15 5.11 -9.52 4.67
C ALA A 15 6.29 -8.82 4.00
N THR A 16 7.36 -8.57 4.75
CA THR A 16 8.52 -7.76 4.32
C THR A 16 9.78 -8.60 4.09
N GLN A 17 9.69 -9.93 4.00
CA GLN A 17 10.87 -10.81 3.89
C GLN A 17 11.78 -10.55 2.68
N HIS A 18 11.30 -9.85 1.65
CA HIS A 18 12.08 -9.52 0.46
C HIS A 18 12.68 -8.11 0.50
N LEU A 19 12.42 -7.32 1.54
CA LEU A 19 12.92 -5.96 1.70
C LEU A 19 14.16 -6.01 2.60
N ARG A 20 15.37 -5.97 2.00
CA ARG A 20 16.63 -6.15 2.74
C ARG A 20 17.17 -4.89 3.41
N ASP A 21 16.85 -3.71 2.87
CA ASP A 21 17.46 -2.43 3.29
C ASP A 21 16.43 -1.37 3.74
N LEU A 22 15.24 -1.80 4.17
CA LEU A 22 14.18 -0.89 4.61
C LEU A 22 14.13 -0.79 6.14
N LEU A 23 14.53 0.37 6.68
CA LEU A 23 14.39 0.68 8.10
C LEU A 23 12.94 1.06 8.41
N LEU A 24 12.20 0.10 8.96
CA LEU A 24 10.81 0.26 9.36
C LEU A 24 10.74 0.92 10.74
N ARG A 25 10.02 2.04 10.83
CA ARG A 25 9.77 2.75 12.08
C ARG A 25 8.27 2.90 12.33
N THR A 26 7.84 2.57 13.53
CA THR A 26 6.45 2.80 13.97
C THR A 26 6.13 4.29 13.90
N GLY A 27 4.94 4.62 13.39
CA GLY A 27 4.49 6.00 13.20
C GLY A 27 5.01 6.68 11.93
N SER A 28 5.94 6.08 11.19
CA SER A 28 6.31 6.53 9.85
C SER A 28 5.34 6.00 8.80
N LEU A 29 5.16 6.76 7.72
CA LEU A 29 4.37 6.39 6.57
C LEU A 29 5.22 5.63 5.55
N PHE A 30 4.72 4.49 5.10
CA PHE A 30 5.38 3.66 4.09
C PHE A 30 4.44 3.36 2.94
N GLN A 31 5.01 3.28 1.74
CA GLN A 31 4.32 2.76 0.57
C GLN A 31 4.93 1.40 0.22
N PHE A 32 4.08 0.38 0.11
CA PHE A 32 4.46 -0.96 -0.32
C PHE A 32 3.81 -1.31 -1.66
N ILE A 33 4.53 -2.08 -2.47
CA ILE A 33 4.04 -2.70 -3.70
C ILE A 33 4.36 -4.18 -3.64
N GLY A 34 3.36 -5.01 -3.95
CA GLY A 34 3.49 -6.45 -3.90
C GLY A 34 2.19 -7.17 -4.25
N GLU A 35 2.18 -8.47 -4.03
CA GLU A 35 1.05 -9.34 -4.33
C GLU A 35 0.19 -9.57 -3.09
N LEU A 36 -1.13 -9.41 -3.24
CA LEU A 36 -2.08 -9.75 -2.19
C LEU A 36 -2.25 -11.27 -2.12
N LYS A 37 -2.07 -11.87 -0.95
CA LYS A 37 -2.23 -13.30 -0.71
C LYS A 37 -3.43 -13.52 0.19
N SER A 38 -4.27 -14.48 -0.20
CA SER A 38 -5.45 -14.92 0.56
C SER A 38 -5.39 -16.44 0.75
N PRO A 39 -4.55 -16.95 1.67
CA PRO A 39 -4.46 -18.37 1.93
C PRO A 39 -5.74 -18.91 2.58
N PRO A 40 -6.05 -20.21 2.43
CA PRO A 40 -7.11 -20.83 3.20
C PRO A 40 -6.80 -20.73 4.70
N HIS A 41 -7.80 -20.34 5.50
CA HIS A 41 -7.72 -20.29 6.97
C HIS A 41 -6.71 -19.27 7.55
N GLN A 42 -6.28 -18.28 6.77
CA GLN A 42 -5.42 -17.20 7.24
C GLN A 42 -5.97 -15.86 6.78
N GLU A 43 -5.72 -14.81 7.57
CA GLU A 43 -5.99 -13.45 7.14
C GLU A 43 -5.20 -13.09 5.88
N LEU A 44 -5.81 -12.23 5.07
CA LEU A 44 -5.23 -11.73 3.85
C LEU A 44 -4.04 -10.82 4.18
N PHE A 45 -2.93 -11.02 3.47
CA PHE A 45 -1.70 -10.27 3.69
C PHE A 45 -1.07 -9.83 2.37
N LEU A 46 -0.34 -8.71 2.39
CA LEU A 46 0.44 -8.23 1.25
C LEU A 46 1.85 -8.82 1.31
N GLN A 47 2.27 -9.57 0.30
CA GLN A 47 3.66 -9.97 0.13
C GLN A 47 4.43 -8.84 -0.57
N ALA A 48 5.12 -8.00 0.19
CA ALA A 48 5.81 -6.84 -0.36
C ALA A 48 7.04 -7.25 -1.18
N ARG A 49 7.18 -6.62 -2.36
CA ARG A 49 8.35 -6.71 -3.23
C ARG A 49 9.16 -5.42 -3.23
N VAL A 50 8.48 -4.29 -3.02
CA VAL A 50 9.08 -2.98 -2.87
C VAL A 50 8.45 -2.30 -1.68
N GLY A 51 9.24 -1.55 -0.91
CA GLY A 51 8.77 -0.69 0.16
C GLY A 51 9.62 0.57 0.23
N ARG A 52 9.01 1.72 0.47
CA ARG A 52 9.71 3.00 0.64
C ARG A 52 9.09 3.82 1.76
N ASN A 53 9.94 4.48 2.54
CA ASN A 53 9.49 5.51 3.48
C ASN A 53 8.99 6.72 2.67
N VAL A 54 7.83 7.27 3.05
CA VAL A 54 7.20 8.43 2.42
C VAL A 54 6.82 9.47 3.47
N ASP A 55 7.59 9.55 4.57
CA ASP A 55 7.41 10.59 5.56
C ASP A 55 7.49 11.97 4.90
N GLY A 56 6.54 12.85 5.23
CA GLY A 56 6.45 14.18 4.66
C GLY A 56 5.66 14.28 3.35
N ILE A 57 5.12 13.17 2.82
CA ILE A 57 4.16 13.25 1.72
C ILE A 57 2.86 13.94 2.18
N ASP A 58 2.30 14.81 1.34
CA ASP A 58 0.94 15.30 1.54
C ASP A 58 -0.07 14.21 1.13
N VAL A 59 -0.56 13.47 2.12
CA VAL A 59 -1.50 12.36 1.93
C VAL A 59 -2.82 12.84 1.29
N LYS A 60 -3.28 14.06 1.60
CA LYS A 60 -4.53 14.61 1.03
C LYS A 60 -4.36 14.85 -0.46
N LEU A 61 -3.25 15.48 -0.85
CA LEU A 61 -2.94 15.71 -2.26
C LEU A 61 -2.73 14.39 -3.01
N TYR A 62 -2.02 13.44 -2.41
CA TYR A 62 -1.80 12.10 -2.99
C TYR A 62 -3.13 11.40 -3.28
N ASN A 63 -4.05 11.38 -2.30
CA ASN A 63 -5.36 10.76 -2.46
C ASN A 63 -6.20 11.46 -3.54
N ARG A 64 -6.17 12.80 -3.59
CA ARG A 64 -6.88 13.56 -4.65
C ARG A 64 -6.33 13.28 -6.04
N ALA A 65 -5.00 13.19 -6.19
CA ALA A 65 -4.37 12.86 -7.46
C ALA A 65 -4.75 11.44 -7.93
N LEU A 66 -4.78 10.47 -7.00
CA LEU A 66 -5.23 9.11 -7.26
C LEU A 66 -6.69 9.04 -7.73
N GLU A 67 -7.57 9.81 -7.10
CA GLU A 67 -8.98 9.90 -7.45
C GLU A 67 -9.16 10.43 -8.88
N LEU A 68 -8.50 11.55 -9.22
CA LEU A 68 -8.54 12.13 -10.56
C LEU A 68 -8.04 11.14 -11.62
N ARG A 69 -6.95 10.43 -11.33
CA ARG A 69 -6.41 9.40 -12.24
C ARG A 69 -7.43 8.29 -12.48
N ARG A 70 -8.07 7.77 -11.43
CA ARG A 70 -9.10 6.72 -11.55
C ARG A 70 -10.31 7.18 -12.36
N GLN A 71 -10.76 8.42 -12.14
CA GLN A 71 -11.86 9.02 -12.92
C GLN A 71 -11.51 9.12 -14.41
N PHE A 72 -10.30 9.56 -14.72
CA PHE A 72 -9.81 9.64 -16.09
C PHE A 72 -9.73 8.25 -16.75
N GLU A 73 -9.10 7.28 -16.08
CA GLU A 73 -8.99 5.89 -16.57
C GLU A 73 -10.35 5.22 -16.79
N ALA A 74 -11.31 5.47 -15.88
CA ALA A 74 -12.67 4.93 -15.99
C ALA A 74 -13.44 5.53 -17.17
N LYS A 75 -13.28 6.84 -17.42
CA LYS A 75 -13.87 7.49 -18.60
C LYS A 75 -13.29 6.89 -19.89
N PHE A 76 -11.96 6.76 -19.97
CA PHE A 76 -11.30 6.20 -21.15
C PHE A 76 -11.71 4.75 -21.43
N LYS A 77 -11.86 3.92 -20.40
CA LYS A 77 -12.36 2.54 -20.54
C LYS A 77 -13.81 2.44 -21.00
N ARG A 78 -14.63 3.47 -20.77
CA ARG A 78 -16.04 3.50 -21.17
C ARG A 78 -16.21 3.94 -22.63
N ASP A 79 -15.22 4.64 -23.16
CA ASP A 79 -15.20 5.16 -24.54
C ASP A 79 -14.51 4.17 -25.52
N MET A 80 -14.03 3.02 -25.04
CA MET A 80 -13.58 1.85 -25.82
C MET A 80 -14.63 0.74 -25.79
#